data_AF-A0A5C5VXT9-F1
#
_entry.id   AF-A0A5C5VXT9-F1
#
_cell.length_a   1.000
_cell.length_b   1.000
_cell.length_c   1.000
_cell.angle_alpha   90.00
_cell.angle_beta   90.00
_cell.angle_gamma   90.00
#
_symmetry.space_group_name_H-M   'P 1'
#
loop_
_entity.id
_entity.type
_entity.pdbx_description
1 polymer ?
#
loop_
_entity_poly.entity_id
_entity_poly.type
_entity_poly.pdbx_seq_one_letter_code
_entity_poly.pdbx_strand_id
1 'polypeptide(L)'
;MKIEFQPSGSVGESLRKLKDDGISVARREFVERLVSSVIQETRSLNPVMTGRSRAGWVAPGAAGDAGGGTAGGGSEGTFDVEHSSQATMVSMTNSVPYVVYLEYGTSKTAPVAMVRKSISRISGRIASLFRLR
;
A
#
# COMPACT_ATOMS: atom_id res chain seq x y z
N MET A 1 43.94 -16.45 5.13
CA MET A 1 44.35 -15.04 5.20
C MET A 1 43.11 -14.23 5.58
N LYS A 2 43.03 -13.74 6.82
CA LYS A 2 41.87 -13.01 7.36
C LYS A 2 42.26 -11.54 7.42
N ILE A 3 41.65 -10.71 6.58
CA ILE A 3 41.94 -9.27 6.54
C ILE A 3 40.88 -8.59 7.42
N GLU A 4 41.25 -8.18 8.63
CA GLU A 4 40.40 -7.39 9.51
C GLU A 4 40.54 -5.92 9.14
N PHE A 5 39.54 -5.40 8.43
CA PHE A 5 39.46 -4.00 8.05
C PHE A 5 38.79 -3.23 9.19
N GLN A 6 39.53 -2.34 9.87
CA GLN A 6 38.98 -1.37 10.82
C GLN A 6 38.81 -0.03 10.09
N PRO A 7 37.63 0.28 9.54
CA PRO A 7 37.40 1.59 8.94
C PRO A 7 37.51 2.66 10.03
N SER A 8 38.40 3.63 9.83
CA SER A 8 38.52 4.82 10.68
C SER A 8 37.19 5.60 10.71
N GLY A 9 36.96 6.34 11.80
CA GLY A 9 35.62 6.81 12.23
C GLY A 9 34.72 7.43 11.15
N SER A 10 35.26 8.26 10.25
CA SER A 10 34.49 8.91 9.18
C SER A 10 34.04 7.95 8.07
N VAL A 11 34.83 6.91 7.79
CA VAL A 11 34.50 5.86 6.82
C VAL A 11 33.42 4.93 7.39
N GLY A 12 33.53 4.60 8.68
CA GLY A 12 32.51 3.80 9.38
C GLY A 12 31.14 4.49 9.41
N GLU A 13 31.09 5.79 9.64
CA GLU A 13 29.85 6.58 9.61
C GLU A 13 29.25 6.66 8.20
N SER A 14 30.09 6.88 7.18
CA SER A 14 29.65 6.93 5.79
C SER A 14 29.08 5.59 5.30
N LEU A 15 29.68 4.47 5.72
CA LEU A 15 29.18 3.13 5.41
C LEU A 15 27.86 2.80 6.13
N ARG A 16 27.69 3.24 7.39
CA ARG A 16 26.40 3.10 8.10
C ARG A 16 25.33 3.92 7.42
N LYS A 17 25.62 5.18 7.08
CA LYS A 17 24.68 6.06 6.37
C LYS A 17 24.26 5.45 5.04
N LEU A 18 25.20 4.95 4.23
CA LEU A 18 24.89 4.30 2.96
C LEU A 18 24.01 3.05 3.13
N LYS A 19 24.29 2.23 4.16
CA LYS A 19 23.47 1.07 4.50
C LYS A 19 22.05 1.48 4.93
N ASP A 20 21.93 2.49 5.77
CA ASP A 20 20.65 2.98 6.29
C ASP A 20 19.81 3.64 5.18
N ASP A 21 20.47 4.34 4.26
CA ASP A 21 19.86 4.90 3.05
C ASP A 21 19.35 3.77 2.14
N GLY A 22 20.17 2.73 1.90
CA GLY A 22 19.78 1.56 1.10
C GLY A 22 18.59 0.79 1.69
N ILE A 23 18.56 0.61 3.02
CA ILE A 23 17.43 0.00 3.72
C ILE A 23 16.17 0.87 3.59
N SER A 24 16.32 2.19 3.70
CA SER A 24 15.19 3.13 3.59
C SER A 24 14.57 3.11 2.20
N VAL A 25 15.39 3.05 1.14
CA VAL A 25 14.93 2.91 -0.24
C VAL A 25 14.22 1.56 -0.44
N ALA A 26 14.84 0.45 -0.04
CA ALA A 26 14.25 -0.88 -0.18
C ALA A 26 12.93 -1.01 0.58
N ARG A 27 12.84 -0.46 1.80
CA ARG A 27 11.60 -0.40 2.59
C ARG A 27 10.52 0.38 1.85
N ARG A 28 10.86 1.56 1.34
CA ARG A 28 9.94 2.41 0.57
C ARG A 28 9.37 1.66 -0.63
N GLU A 29 10.23 1.11 -1.48
CA GLU A 29 9.80 0.38 -2.68
C GLU A 29 8.93 -0.83 -2.32
N PHE A 30 9.29 -1.56 -1.26
CA PHE A 30 8.50 -2.70 -0.79
C PHE A 30 7.10 -2.26 -0.33
N VAL A 31 7.02 -1.22 0.51
CA VAL A 31 5.73 -0.70 1.01
C VAL A 31 4.87 -0.18 -0.15
N GLU A 32 5.43 0.57 -1.10
CA GLU A 32 4.70 1.08 -2.26
C GLU A 32 4.13 -0.05 -3.13
N ARG A 33 4.90 -1.13 -3.37
CA ARG A 33 4.43 -2.32 -4.10
C ARG A 33 3.33 -3.06 -3.34
N LEU A 34 3.47 -3.20 -2.02
CA LEU A 34 2.45 -3.83 -1.19
C LEU A 34 1.13 -3.04 -1.23
N VAL A 35 1.21 -1.74 -1.05
CA VAL A 35 0.02 -0.88 -1.09
C VAL A 35 -0.63 -0.92 -2.47
N SER A 36 0.16 -0.84 -3.55
CA SER A 36 -0.34 -0.99 -4.91
C SER A 36 -1.10 -2.31 -5.10
N SER A 37 -0.58 -3.40 -4.55
CA SER A 37 -1.24 -4.71 -4.57
C SER A 37 -2.56 -4.70 -3.78
N VAL A 38 -2.59 -4.08 -2.60
CA VAL A 38 -3.82 -3.95 -1.77
C VAL A 38 -4.88 -3.15 -2.51
N ILE A 39 -4.50 -2.07 -3.16
CA ILE A 39 -5.42 -1.20 -3.90
C ILE A 39 -6.00 -1.95 -5.11
N GLN A 40 -5.14 -2.63 -5.89
CA GLN A 40 -5.59 -3.41 -7.04
C GLN A 40 -6.57 -4.52 -6.64
N GLU A 41 -6.25 -5.25 -5.58
CA GLU A 41 -7.12 -6.30 -5.04
C GLU A 41 -8.46 -5.71 -4.54
N THR A 42 -8.41 -4.58 -3.84
CA THR A 42 -9.61 -3.88 -3.34
C THR A 42 -10.49 -3.42 -4.49
N ARG A 43 -9.91 -2.91 -5.58
CA ARG A 43 -10.64 -2.52 -6.80
C ARG A 43 -11.21 -3.73 -7.54
N SER A 44 -10.53 -4.87 -7.50
CA SER A 44 -11.00 -6.13 -8.11
C SER A 44 -12.19 -6.71 -7.35
N LEU A 45 -12.18 -6.62 -6.02
CA LEU A 45 -13.28 -7.05 -5.16
C LEU A 45 -14.47 -6.09 -5.16
N ASN A 46 -14.29 -4.85 -5.62
CA ASN A 46 -15.34 -3.86 -5.67
C ASN A 46 -16.41 -4.27 -6.70
N PRO A 47 -17.70 -4.31 -6.32
CA PRO A 47 -18.77 -4.70 -7.26
C PRO A 47 -18.77 -3.84 -8.53
N VAL A 48 -19.06 -4.47 -9.67
CA VAL A 48 -19.01 -3.80 -10.99
C VAL A 48 -19.95 -2.60 -11.07
N MET A 49 -21.10 -2.66 -10.39
CA MET A 49 -22.10 -1.59 -10.37
C MET A 49 -21.75 -0.43 -9.40
N THR A 50 -20.66 -0.53 -8.64
CA THR A 50 -20.21 0.52 -7.70
C THR A 50 -18.97 1.24 -8.21
N GLY A 51 -19.01 1.65 -9.48
CA GLY A 51 -17.89 2.30 -10.18
C GLY A 51 -17.33 3.54 -9.47
N ARG A 52 -18.18 4.32 -8.79
CA ARG A 52 -17.76 5.48 -7.99
C ARG A 52 -16.92 5.06 -6.76
N SER A 53 -17.34 4.04 -6.01
CA SER A 53 -16.54 3.46 -4.92
C SER A 53 -15.23 2.88 -5.43
N ARG A 54 -15.25 2.19 -6.57
CA ARG A 54 -14.04 1.63 -7.17
C ARG A 54 -13.05 2.71 -7.61
N ALA A 55 -13.54 3.85 -8.08
CA ALA A 55 -12.73 5.00 -8.47
C ALA A 55 -12.15 5.77 -7.27
N GLY A 56 -12.84 5.76 -6.11
CA GLY A 56 -12.33 6.35 -4.88
C GLY A 56 -11.15 5.62 -4.24
N TRP A 57 -10.81 4.41 -4.70
CA TRP A 57 -9.58 3.72 -4.34
C TRP A 57 -8.45 4.08 -5.30
N VAL A 58 -7.91 5.29 -5.13
CA VAL A 58 -6.88 5.87 -5.99
C VAL A 58 -5.51 5.26 -5.65
N ALA A 59 -4.72 4.91 -6.68
CA ALA A 59 -3.36 4.38 -6.51
C ALA A 59 -2.31 5.50 -6.56
N PRO A 60 -1.12 5.31 -5.95
CA PRO A 60 0.03 6.20 -6.13
C PRO A 60 0.33 6.36 -7.63
N GLY A 61 0.44 7.61 -8.09
CA GLY A 61 0.71 7.92 -9.50
C GLY A 61 -0.48 7.78 -10.46
N ALA A 62 -1.68 7.42 -9.97
CA ALA A 62 -2.90 7.35 -10.78
C ALA A 62 -3.63 8.71 -10.91
N ALA A 63 -2.91 9.83 -10.74
CA ALA A 63 -3.37 11.14 -11.19
C ALA A 63 -3.36 11.18 -12.73
N GLY A 64 -4.28 10.45 -13.37
CA GLY A 64 -4.39 10.43 -14.82
C GLY A 64 -5.05 9.17 -15.39
N ASP A 65 -4.90 8.01 -14.75
CA ASP A 65 -5.42 6.74 -15.26
C ASP A 65 -6.62 6.26 -14.45
N ALA A 66 -7.68 7.08 -14.48
CA ALA A 66 -9.02 6.70 -14.07
C ALA A 66 -9.63 5.73 -15.09
N GLY A 67 -9.02 4.56 -15.24
CA GLY A 67 -9.58 3.46 -16.03
C GLY A 67 -10.97 3.08 -15.50
N GLY A 68 -12.00 3.56 -16.20
CA GLY A 68 -13.41 3.14 -16.05
C GLY A 68 -14.20 3.73 -14.89
N GLY A 69 -13.74 4.81 -14.24
CA GLY A 69 -14.48 5.46 -13.15
C GLY A 69 -15.35 6.61 -13.67
N THR A 70 -16.66 6.56 -13.46
CA THR A 70 -17.58 7.71 -13.59
C THR A 70 -16.97 8.96 -12.95
N ALA A 71 -17.04 10.09 -13.66
CA ALA A 71 -16.30 11.35 -13.50
C ALA A 71 -16.28 12.06 -12.12
N GLY A 72 -16.77 11.45 -11.04
CA GLY A 72 -16.75 12.02 -9.69
C GLY A 72 -16.22 11.10 -8.58
N GLY A 73 -15.90 9.83 -8.84
CA GLY A 73 -15.41 8.93 -7.79
C GLY A 73 -13.93 9.11 -7.45
N GLY A 74 -13.11 9.54 -8.42
CA GLY A 74 -11.68 9.78 -8.21
C GLY A 74 -11.40 10.96 -7.27
N SER A 75 -12.26 11.99 -7.27
CA SER A 75 -12.14 13.15 -6.37
C SER A 75 -12.53 12.85 -4.92
N GLU A 76 -13.17 11.72 -4.66
CA GLU A 76 -13.52 11.28 -3.30
C GLU A 76 -12.49 10.34 -2.69
N GLY A 77 -11.44 10.00 -3.44
CA GLY A 77 -10.29 9.26 -2.95
C GLY A 77 -9.17 10.21 -2.56
N THR A 78 -8.56 10.00 -1.40
CA THR A 78 -7.27 10.63 -1.05
C THR A 78 -6.20 9.56 -0.91
N PHE A 79 -4.97 9.93 -1.24
CA PHE A 79 -3.81 9.05 -1.16
C PHE A 79 -2.61 9.89 -0.73
N ASP A 80 -2.03 9.56 0.42
CA ASP A 80 -0.94 10.28 1.04
C ASP A 80 0.16 9.30 1.44
N VAL A 81 1.41 9.66 1.16
CA VAL A 81 2.58 8.86 1.51
C VAL A 81 3.52 9.72 2.33
N GLU A 82 3.85 9.23 3.52
CA GLU A 82 4.83 9.84 4.39
C GLU A 82 6.05 8.92 4.49
N HIS A 83 7.21 9.47 4.17
CA HIS A 83 8.49 8.78 4.32
C HIS A 83 9.26 9.39 5.48
N SER A 84 9.61 8.55 6.45
CA SER A 84 10.61 8.87 7.47
C SER A 84 11.81 7.93 7.33
N SER A 85 12.90 8.25 8.03
CA SER A 85 14.08 7.38 8.09
C SER A 85 13.76 6.00 8.68
N GLN A 86 12.71 5.89 9.50
CA GLN A 86 12.35 4.65 10.19
C GLN A 86 11.15 3.92 9.56
N ALA A 87 10.23 4.65 8.94
CA ALA A 87 8.97 4.08 8.46
C ALA A 87 8.51 4.74 7.15
N THR A 88 7.77 3.97 6.34
CA THR A 88 6.97 4.50 5.24
C THR A 88 5.51 4.27 5.60
N MET A 89 4.76 5.35 5.77
CA MET A 89 3.32 5.30 6.06
C MET A 89 2.56 5.64 4.79
N VAL A 90 1.51 4.89 4.50
CA VAL A 90 0.62 5.16 3.37
C VAL A 90 -0.80 5.22 3.88
N SER A 91 -1.44 6.36 3.68
CA SER A 91 -2.81 6.65 4.06
C SER A 91 -3.67 6.75 2.81
N MET A 92 -4.80 6.07 2.81
CA MET A 92 -5.76 6.14 1.71
C MET A 92 -7.17 6.24 2.28
N THR A 93 -7.94 7.19 1.79
CA THR A 93 -9.32 7.43 2.24
C THR A 93 -10.26 7.35 1.05
N ASN A 94 -11.37 6.64 1.21
CA ASN A 94 -12.46 6.64 0.26
C ASN A 94 -13.68 7.30 0.92
N SER A 95 -14.05 8.47 0.43
CA SER A 95 -15.10 9.31 1.03
C SER A 95 -16.49 9.04 0.46
N VAL A 96 -16.63 8.01 -0.40
CA VAL A 96 -17.93 7.62 -0.97
C VAL A 96 -18.87 7.17 0.16
N PRO A 97 -20.04 7.82 0.37
CA PRO A 97 -20.87 7.59 1.56
C PRO A 97 -21.26 6.13 1.81
N TYR A 98 -21.44 5.35 0.75
CA TYR A 98 -21.87 3.95 0.85
C TYR A 98 -20.72 2.94 0.90
N VAL A 99 -19.46 3.37 0.86
CA VAL A 99 -18.30 2.45 0.90
C VAL A 99 -18.28 1.62 2.18
N VAL A 100 -18.74 2.20 3.30
CA VAL A 100 -18.86 1.52 4.59
C VAL A 100 -19.82 0.33 4.53
N TYR A 101 -20.94 0.47 3.82
CA TYR A 101 -21.92 -0.61 3.67
C TYR A 101 -21.41 -1.72 2.75
N LEU A 102 -20.56 -1.40 1.77
CA LEU A 102 -19.89 -2.41 0.96
C LEU A 102 -18.86 -3.19 1.80
N GLU A 103 -18.13 -2.49 2.67
CA GLU A 103 -17.10 -3.12 3.51
C GLU A 103 -17.69 -3.96 4.64
N TYR A 104 -18.72 -3.48 5.32
CA TYR A 104 -19.27 -4.08 6.54
C TYR A 104 -20.65 -4.72 6.38
N GLY A 105 -21.32 -4.51 5.25
CA GLY A 105 -22.65 -5.04 4.99
C GLY A 105 -23.74 -4.21 5.66
N THR A 106 -24.96 -4.71 5.56
CA THR A 106 -26.17 -4.17 6.21
C THR A 106 -27.00 -5.33 6.76
N SER A 107 -28.13 -5.03 7.42
CA SER A 107 -29.07 -6.07 7.85
C SER A 107 -29.65 -6.91 6.71
N LYS A 108 -29.62 -6.40 5.47
CA LYS A 108 -30.21 -7.05 4.29
C LYS A 108 -29.17 -7.67 3.36
N THR A 109 -27.89 -7.32 3.50
CA THR A 109 -26.84 -7.69 2.55
C THR A 109 -25.54 -7.98 3.28
N ALA A 110 -24.93 -9.12 2.98
CA ALA A 110 -23.63 -9.50 3.53
C ALA A 110 -22.50 -8.54 3.06
N PRO A 111 -21.45 -8.33 3.87
CA PRO A 111 -20.30 -7.52 3.48
C PRO A 111 -19.58 -8.11 2.27
N VAL A 112 -19.17 -7.24 1.35
CA VAL A 112 -18.17 -7.59 0.33
C VAL A 112 -16.80 -7.74 0.99
N ALA A 113 -16.51 -6.90 1.99
CA ALA A 113 -15.27 -6.87 2.77
C ALA A 113 -14.02 -6.71 1.88
N MET A 114 -14.07 -5.75 0.96
CA MET A 114 -13.04 -5.51 -0.06
C MET A 114 -11.68 -5.28 0.59
N VAL A 115 -11.58 -4.31 1.50
CA VAL A 115 -10.32 -3.90 2.12
C VAL A 115 -9.78 -5.01 3.02
N ARG A 116 -10.63 -5.57 3.89
CA ARG A 116 -10.21 -6.61 4.84
C ARG A 116 -9.73 -7.89 4.13
N LYS A 117 -10.43 -8.31 3.07
CA LYS A 117 -10.01 -9.47 2.26
C LYS A 117 -8.69 -9.18 1.55
N SER A 118 -8.53 -7.99 0.97
CA SER A 118 -7.28 -7.61 0.30
C SER A 118 -6.08 -7.65 1.24
N ILE A 119 -6.22 -7.03 2.42
CA ILE A 119 -5.17 -7.04 3.44
C ILE A 119 -4.86 -8.48 3.87
N SER A 120 -5.88 -9.27 4.23
CA SER A 120 -5.69 -10.65 4.67
C SER A 120 -4.96 -11.51 3.63
N ARG A 121 -5.34 -11.41 2.34
CA ARG A 121 -4.68 -12.13 1.25
C ARG A 121 -3.21 -11.73 1.11
N ILE A 122 -2.92 -10.43 1.15
CA ILE A 122 -1.57 -9.91 0.95
C ILE A 122 -0.70 -10.18 2.17
N SER A 123 -1.21 -10.02 3.39
CA SER A 123 -0.53 -10.41 4.62
C SER A 123 -0.18 -11.91 4.62
N GLY A 124 -1.06 -12.78 4.12
CA GLY A 124 -0.76 -14.20 3.93
C GLY A 124 0.41 -14.44 2.96
N ARG A 125 0.43 -13.73 1.82
CA ARG A 125 1.54 -13.80 0.86
C ARG A 125 2.85 -13.30 1.47
N ILE A 126 2.84 -12.17 2.16
CA ILE A 126 4.01 -11.63 2.87
C ILE A 126 4.53 -12.64 3.89
N ALA A 127 3.65 -13.19 4.73
CA ALA A 127 4.05 -14.17 5.74
C ALA A 127 4.69 -15.41 5.10
N SER A 128 4.20 -15.87 3.94
CA SER A 128 4.82 -16.98 3.21
C SER A 128 6.22 -16.67 2.67
N LEU A 129 6.47 -15.43 2.21
CA LEU A 129 7.80 -14.99 1.75
C LEU A 129 8.83 -15.00 2.88
N PHE A 130 8.42 -14.64 4.10
CA PHE A 130 9.29 -14.60 5.27
C PHE A 130 9.36 -15.92 6.04
N ARG A 131 8.45 -16.87 5.79
CA ARG A 131 8.46 -18.22 6.40
C ARG A 131 9.29 -19.25 5.63
N LEU A 132 9.96 -18.86 4.54
CA LEU A 132 10.85 -19.73 3.78
C LEU A 132 12.32 -19.46 4.13
N ARG A 133 12.74 -19.95 5.29
CA ARG A 133 14.04 -20.60 5.53
C ARG A 133 14.04 -21.32 6.86
#